data_AF-A0A9D2AU88-F1
#
_entry.id   AF-A0A9D2AU88-F1
#
_cell.length_a   1.000
_cell.length_b   1.000
_cell.length_c   1.000
_cell.angle_alpha   90.00
_cell.angle_beta   90.00
_cell.angle_gamma   90.00
#
_symmetry.space_group_name_H-M   'P 1'
#
loop_
_entity.id
_entity.type
_entity.pdbx_description
1 polymer ?
#
loop_
_entity_poly.entity_id
_entity_poly.type
_entity_poly.pdbx_seq_one_letter_code
_entity_poly.pdbx_strand_id
1 'polypeptide(L)'
;MKRYKLNFQLVPDGCWYTNLRSALPKEVWDRLRRAAYARAGGRCSICGARGRLEAHEVWSYDDAAHIQKLEDVIAVCPACHAVIHIGRTSLLGKEPQAQEHFMKVNGCTQSEYHAALGEANRVHAERSRHEWLTDISKLKQLF
;
A
#
# COMPACT_ATOMS: atom_id res chain seq x y z
N MET A 1 -15.04 -5.96 12.81
CA MET A 1 -14.86 -4.93 11.76
C MET A 1 -15.00 -5.57 10.39
N LYS A 2 -15.60 -4.87 9.43
CA LYS A 2 -15.71 -5.33 8.04
C LYS A 2 -14.31 -5.45 7.43
N ARG A 3 -14.01 -6.60 6.80
CA ARG A 3 -12.70 -6.85 6.19
C ARG A 3 -12.73 -6.37 4.74
N TYR A 4 -12.03 -5.28 4.45
CA TYR A 4 -11.90 -4.75 3.09
C TYR A 4 -10.80 -5.46 2.30
N LYS A 5 -11.03 -5.62 1.00
CA LYS A 5 -10.05 -6.18 0.06
C LYS A 5 -9.00 -5.15 -0.34
N LEU A 6 -9.46 -3.92 -0.61
CA LEU A 6 -8.63 -2.75 -0.88
C LEU A 6 -8.71 -1.81 0.33
N ASN A 7 -7.56 -1.42 0.88
CA ASN A 7 -7.52 -0.60 2.08
C ASN A 7 -6.49 0.53 1.94
N PHE A 8 -6.64 1.57 2.76
CA PHE A 8 -5.68 2.67 2.85
C PHE A 8 -4.42 2.18 3.57
N GLN A 9 -3.24 2.51 3.06
CA GLN A 9 -1.97 2.17 3.69
C GLN A 9 -1.18 3.46 3.91
N LEU A 10 -1.67 4.26 4.85
CA LEU A 10 -0.97 5.45 5.31
C LEU A 10 0.28 5.01 6.08
N VAL A 11 1.44 5.36 5.54
CA VAL A 11 2.74 5.05 6.13
C VAL A 11 3.05 6.11 7.19
N PRO A 12 3.53 5.75 8.39
CA PRO A 12 3.94 6.72 9.41
C PRO A 12 5.02 7.67 8.88
N ASP A 13 5.00 8.94 9.30
CA ASP A 13 5.85 9.99 8.70
C ASP A 13 7.35 9.67 8.78
N GLY A 14 7.79 9.06 9.89
CA GLY A 14 9.18 8.62 10.07
C GLY A 14 9.62 7.50 9.11
N CYS A 15 8.69 6.81 8.46
CA CYS A 15 8.98 5.71 7.52
C CYS A 15 8.97 6.14 6.05
N TRP A 16 8.63 7.40 5.71
CA TRP A 16 8.47 7.84 4.32
C TRP A 16 9.76 7.78 3.49
N TYR A 17 10.92 7.88 4.15
CA TYR A 17 12.22 7.93 3.49
C TYR A 17 12.76 6.55 3.06
N THR A 18 12.09 5.46 3.43
CA THR A 18 12.58 4.08 3.23
C THR A 18 11.77 3.31 2.18
N ASN A 19 11.43 3.93 1.05
CA ASN A 19 10.92 3.14 -0.07
C ASN A 19 12.06 2.32 -0.71
N LEU A 20 11.78 1.05 -1.04
CA LEU A 20 12.77 0.14 -1.60
C LEU A 20 13.27 0.61 -2.97
N ARG A 21 12.43 1.31 -3.73
CA ARG A 21 12.82 1.85 -5.04
C ARG A 21 14.02 2.78 -4.95
N SER A 22 14.10 3.61 -3.92
CA SER A 22 15.22 4.53 -3.69
C SER A 22 16.33 3.89 -2.87
N ALA A 23 16.02 2.91 -2.02
CA ALA A 23 16.98 2.23 -1.15
C ALA A 23 17.79 1.12 -1.86
N LEU A 24 17.28 0.57 -2.96
CA LEU A 24 17.91 -0.54 -3.68
C LEU A 24 18.53 -0.10 -5.00
N PRO A 25 19.59 -0.79 -5.48
CA PRO A 25 20.05 -0.64 -6.85
C PRO A 25 18.90 -0.86 -7.84
N LYS A 26 18.88 -0.08 -8.91
CA LYS A 26 17.81 -0.09 -9.92
C LYS A 26 17.53 -1.50 -10.45
N GLU A 27 18.58 -2.27 -10.66
CA GLU A 27 18.53 -3.63 -11.21
C GLU A 27 17.84 -4.60 -10.23
N VAL A 28 18.08 -4.43 -8.93
CA VAL A 28 17.45 -5.22 -7.86
C VAL A 28 15.97 -4.87 -7.78
N TRP A 29 15.65 -3.57 -7.79
CA TRP A 29 14.25 -3.12 -7.81
C TRP A 29 13.49 -3.62 -9.05
N ASP A 30 14.11 -3.56 -10.24
CA ASP A 30 13.49 -4.04 -11.47
C ASP A 30 13.26 -5.56 -11.44
N ARG A 31 14.16 -6.34 -10.83
CA ARG A 31 13.95 -7.78 -10.60
C ARG A 31 12.76 -8.05 -9.68
N LEU A 32 12.69 -7.38 -8.53
CA LEU A 32 11.58 -7.49 -7.57
C LEU A 32 10.23 -7.16 -8.22
N ARG A 33 10.16 -6.02 -8.90
CA ARG A 33 8.95 -5.58 -9.59
C ARG A 33 8.51 -6.58 -10.67
N ARG A 34 9.44 -7.10 -11.47
CA ARG A 34 9.12 -8.11 -12.50
C ARG A 34 8.66 -9.43 -11.88
N ALA A 35 9.28 -9.87 -10.80
CA ALA A 35 8.85 -11.07 -10.06
C ALA A 35 7.42 -10.90 -9.51
N ALA A 36 7.11 -9.75 -8.91
CA ALA A 36 5.76 -9.41 -8.46
C ALA A 36 4.73 -9.47 -9.61
N TYR A 37 5.07 -8.93 -10.78
CA TYR A 37 4.18 -8.91 -11.94
C TYR A 37 3.95 -10.30 -12.51
N ALA A 38 4.98 -11.15 -12.53
CA ALA A 38 4.89 -12.53 -12.96
C ALA A 38 4.02 -13.36 -12.02
N ARG A 39 4.23 -13.25 -10.69
CA ARG A 39 3.39 -13.89 -9.66
C ARG A 39 1.91 -13.52 -9.81
N ALA A 40 1.64 -12.26 -10.15
CA ALA A 40 0.28 -11.76 -10.32
C ALA A 40 -0.38 -12.14 -11.67
N GLY A 41 0.34 -12.83 -12.57
CA GLY A 41 -0.19 -13.26 -13.87
C GLY A 41 -0.67 -12.10 -14.74
N GLY A 42 -0.03 -10.93 -14.64
CA GLY A 42 -0.42 -9.73 -15.39
C GLY A 42 -1.75 -9.11 -14.94
N ARG A 43 -2.18 -9.36 -13.70
CA ARG A 43 -3.39 -8.80 -13.11
C ARG A 43 -3.10 -8.06 -11.81
N CYS A 44 -3.96 -7.12 -11.44
CA CYS A 44 -3.92 -6.50 -10.13
C CYS A 44 -4.18 -7.55 -9.04
N SER A 45 -3.27 -7.66 -8.09
CA SER A 45 -3.35 -8.61 -6.96
C SER A 45 -4.53 -8.31 -6.03
N ILE A 46 -5.07 -7.09 -6.08
CA ILE A 46 -6.22 -6.65 -5.28
C ILE A 46 -7.52 -6.78 -6.07
N CYS A 47 -7.73 -6.00 -7.13
CA CYS A 47 -9.02 -5.98 -7.84
C CYS A 47 -9.12 -6.95 -9.03
N GLY A 48 -8.02 -7.60 -9.44
CA GLY A 48 -8.00 -8.53 -10.59
C GLY A 48 -7.99 -7.87 -11.97
N ALA A 49 -7.98 -6.53 -12.04
CA ALA A 49 -7.94 -5.78 -13.30
C ALA A 49 -6.68 -6.10 -14.11
N ARG A 50 -6.83 -6.16 -15.43
CA ARG A 50 -5.73 -6.28 -16.40
C ARG A 50 -5.24 -4.89 -16.81
N GLY A 51 -4.02 -4.82 -17.37
CA GLY A 51 -3.46 -3.60 -17.94
C GLY A 51 -2.15 -3.19 -17.29
N ARG A 52 -1.88 -1.88 -17.22
CA ARG A 52 -0.67 -1.35 -16.56
C ARG A 52 -0.67 -1.74 -15.08
N LEU A 53 0.45 -2.26 -14.60
CA LEU A 53 0.67 -2.60 -13.19
C LEU A 53 1.83 -1.81 -12.60
N GLU A 54 1.72 -1.56 -11.31
CA GLU A 54 2.67 -0.87 -10.45
C GLU A 54 3.05 -1.81 -9.30
N ALA A 55 4.32 -1.79 -8.89
CA ALA A 55 4.75 -2.52 -7.71
C ALA A 55 4.38 -1.70 -6.46
N HIS A 56 3.78 -2.37 -5.49
CA HIS A 56 3.41 -1.82 -4.20
C HIS A 56 4.03 -2.66 -3.09
N GLU A 57 4.68 -1.99 -2.13
CA GLU A 57 5.29 -2.61 -0.96
C GLU A 57 4.22 -2.87 0.10
N VAL A 58 4.11 -4.11 0.54
CA VAL A 58 3.19 -4.50 1.61
C VAL A 58 3.97 -4.54 2.91
N TRP A 59 3.51 -3.76 3.89
CA TRP A 59 4.15 -3.62 5.20
C TRP A 59 3.23 -4.12 6.31
N SER A 60 3.80 -4.82 7.29
CA SER A 60 3.18 -5.03 8.60
C SER A 60 3.84 -4.14 9.65
N TYR A 61 3.12 -3.86 10.74
CA TYR A 61 3.56 -2.95 11.79
C TYR A 61 3.41 -3.64 13.14
N ASP A 62 4.51 -3.72 13.87
CA ASP A 62 4.54 -4.06 15.29
C ASP A 62 4.49 -2.75 16.08
N ASP A 63 3.29 -2.36 16.52
CA ASP A 63 3.07 -1.08 17.22
C ASP A 63 3.71 -1.03 18.61
N ALA A 64 4.00 -2.18 19.24
CA ALA A 64 4.63 -2.21 20.55
C ALA A 64 6.15 -2.07 20.46
N ALA A 65 6.77 -2.77 19.49
CA ALA A 65 8.21 -2.69 19.24
C ALA A 65 8.59 -1.55 18.28
N HIS A 66 7.62 -0.88 17.68
CA HIS A 66 7.77 0.10 16.60
C HIS A 66 8.62 -0.44 15.44
N ILE A 67 8.27 -1.63 14.94
CA ILE A 67 8.95 -2.25 13.78
C ILE A 67 8.00 -2.30 12.58
N GLN A 68 8.42 -1.67 11.49
CA GLN A 68 7.79 -1.81 10.18
C GLN A 68 8.50 -2.94 9.43
N LYS A 69 7.77 -3.99 9.05
CA LYS A 69 8.34 -5.19 8.40
C LYS A 69 7.85 -5.33 6.97
N LEU A 70 8.77 -5.54 6.04
CA LEU A 70 8.43 -5.81 4.64
C LEU A 70 7.83 -7.21 4.54
N GLU A 71 6.59 -7.29 4.07
CA GLU A 71 5.90 -8.57 3.91
C GLU A 71 5.95 -9.09 2.48
N ASP A 72 5.77 -8.22 1.49
CA ASP A 72 5.77 -8.59 0.08
C ASP A 72 5.94 -7.34 -0.80
N VAL A 73 6.18 -7.56 -2.08
CA VAL A 73 5.98 -6.56 -3.15
C VAL A 73 4.96 -7.16 -4.11
N ILE A 74 3.79 -6.52 -4.22
CA ILE A 74 2.67 -7.01 -5.03
C ILE A 74 2.46 -6.13 -6.27
N ALA A 75 1.85 -6.71 -7.30
CA ALA A 75 1.46 -5.96 -8.49
C ALA A 75 0.04 -5.40 -8.31
N VAL A 76 -0.15 -4.09 -8.44
CA VAL A 76 -1.45 -3.43 -8.34
C VAL A 76 -1.73 -2.55 -9.57
N CYS A 77 -3.01 -2.33 -9.90
CA CYS A 77 -3.35 -1.35 -10.93
C CYS A 77 -3.26 0.08 -10.35
N PRO A 78 -3.11 1.11 -11.20
CA PRO A 78 -3.01 2.50 -10.75
C PRO A 78 -4.20 2.97 -9.89
N ALA A 79 -5.41 2.44 -10.14
CA ALA A 79 -6.59 2.79 -9.37
C ALA A 79 -6.55 2.22 -7.94
N CYS A 80 -6.11 0.96 -7.76
CA CYS A 80 -5.86 0.40 -6.44
C CYS A 80 -4.73 1.15 -5.73
N HIS A 81 -3.65 1.44 -6.46
CA HIS A 81 -2.49 2.14 -5.90
C HIS A 81 -2.84 3.56 -5.42
N ALA A 82 -3.70 4.27 -6.16
CA ALA A 82 -4.21 5.58 -5.74
C ALA A 82 -5.02 5.52 -4.44
N VAL A 83 -5.78 4.44 -4.21
CA VAL A 83 -6.51 4.23 -2.95
C VAL A 83 -5.58 3.87 -1.81
N ILE A 84 -4.60 2.99 -2.04
CA ILE A 84 -3.58 2.64 -1.06
C ILE A 84 -2.87 3.91 -0.56
N HIS A 85 -2.46 4.78 -1.48
CA HIS A 85 -1.83 6.07 -1.19
C HIS A 85 -2.83 7.24 -1.21
N ILE A 86 -3.93 7.10 -0.45
CA ILE A 86 -5.01 8.10 -0.45
C ILE A 86 -4.52 9.50 -0.10
N GLY A 87 -3.62 9.65 0.88
CA GLY A 87 -3.09 10.97 1.26
C GLY A 87 -2.45 11.73 0.10
N ARG A 88 -1.61 11.06 -0.71
CA ARG A 88 -1.04 11.65 -1.93
C ARG A 88 -2.12 11.91 -2.98
N THR A 89 -3.06 11.00 -3.15
CA THR A 89 -4.13 11.10 -4.14
C THR A 89 -5.07 12.28 -3.86
N SER A 90 -5.37 12.54 -2.59
CA SER A 90 -6.16 13.70 -2.14
C SER A 90 -5.45 15.02 -2.42
N LEU A 91 -4.14 15.11 -2.17
CA LEU A 91 -3.35 16.30 -2.50
C LEU A 91 -3.34 16.62 -4.02
N LEU A 92 -3.53 15.60 -4.85
CA LEU A 92 -3.63 15.74 -6.31
C LEU A 92 -5.06 16.03 -6.80
N GLY A 93 -6.03 16.19 -5.89
CA GLY A 93 -7.44 16.42 -6.22
C GLY A 93 -8.15 15.21 -6.84
N LYS A 94 -7.61 14.00 -6.63
CA LYS A 94 -8.11 12.75 -7.24
C LYS A 94 -8.81 11.80 -6.26
N GLU A 95 -9.14 12.29 -5.07
CA GLU A 95 -9.85 11.52 -4.05
C GLU A 95 -11.21 10.98 -4.54
N PRO A 96 -12.05 11.73 -5.28
CA PRO A 96 -13.35 11.21 -5.74
C PRO A 96 -13.23 9.93 -6.58
N GLN A 97 -12.23 9.85 -7.47
CA GLN A 97 -11.98 8.65 -8.29
C GLN A 97 -11.46 7.48 -7.45
N ALA A 98 -10.63 7.77 -6.43
CA ALA A 98 -10.15 6.74 -5.51
C ALA A 98 -11.30 6.20 -4.63
N GLN A 99 -12.18 7.08 -4.13
CA GLN A 99 -13.37 6.70 -3.39
C GLN A 99 -14.28 5.78 -4.21
N GLU A 100 -14.59 6.16 -5.46
CA GLU A 100 -15.38 5.33 -6.37
C GLU A 100 -14.75 3.94 -6.54
N HIS A 101 -13.42 3.90 -6.74
CA HIS A 101 -12.70 2.65 -6.90
C HIS A 101 -12.72 1.78 -5.62
N PHE A 102 -12.52 2.38 -4.45
CA PHE A 102 -12.62 1.69 -3.15
C PHE A 102 -13.99 1.04 -2.99
N MET A 103 -15.07 1.80 -3.20
CA MET A 103 -16.44 1.31 -3.08
C MET A 103 -16.71 0.18 -4.06
N LYS A 104 -16.28 0.31 -5.32
CA LYS A 104 -16.44 -0.73 -6.34
C LYS A 104 -15.72 -2.03 -5.98
N VAL A 105 -14.46 -1.95 -5.52
CA VAL A 105 -13.65 -3.13 -5.20
C VAL A 105 -14.13 -3.82 -3.92
N ASN A 106 -14.62 -3.05 -2.96
CA ASN A 106 -15.05 -3.56 -1.65
C ASN A 106 -16.55 -3.85 -1.54
N GLY A 107 -17.37 -3.42 -2.51
CA GLY A 107 -18.83 -3.51 -2.42
C GLY A 107 -19.38 -2.77 -1.19
N CYS A 108 -18.87 -1.56 -0.93
CA CYS A 108 -19.19 -0.80 0.28
C CYS A 108 -19.85 0.54 -0.05
N THR A 109 -20.49 1.13 0.94
CA THR A 109 -21.12 2.45 0.82
C THR A 109 -20.09 3.58 0.99
N GLN A 110 -20.50 4.80 0.65
CA GLN A 110 -19.70 6.00 0.91
C GLN A 110 -19.48 6.23 2.42
N SER A 111 -20.48 5.96 3.26
CA SER A 111 -20.34 6.06 4.72
C SER A 111 -19.27 5.09 5.24
N GLU A 112 -19.27 3.86 4.72
CA GLU A 112 -18.24 2.85 5.04
C GLU A 112 -16.84 3.26 4.56
N TYR A 113 -16.72 3.93 3.41
CA TYR A 113 -15.47 4.52 2.95
C TYR A 113 -14.95 5.58 3.92
N HIS A 114 -15.80 6.54 4.31
CA HIS A 114 -15.39 7.61 5.24
C HIS A 114 -15.03 7.06 6.63
N ALA A 115 -15.77 6.07 7.12
CA ALA A 115 -15.44 5.38 8.37
C ALA A 115 -14.07 4.68 8.28
N ALA A 116 -13.79 3.97 7.17
CA ALA A 116 -12.51 3.32 6.94
C ALA A 116 -11.35 4.32 6.83
N LEU A 117 -11.57 5.46 6.15
CA LEU A 117 -10.58 6.52 6.00
C LEU A 117 -10.31 7.21 7.34
N GLY A 118 -11.35 7.47 8.13
CA GLY A 118 -11.23 8.02 9.48
C GLY A 118 -10.40 7.12 10.39
N GLU A 119 -10.64 5.82 10.36
CA GLU A 119 -9.86 4.85 11.13
C GLU A 119 -8.40 4.78 10.65
N ALA A 120 -8.16 4.76 9.34
CA ALA A 120 -6.81 4.77 8.79
C ALA A 120 -6.04 6.04 9.21
N ASN A 121 -6.69 7.21 9.17
CA ASN A 121 -6.10 8.47 9.63
C ASN A 121 -5.81 8.45 11.13
N ARG A 122 -6.70 7.88 11.95
CA ARG A 122 -6.49 7.73 13.40
C ARG A 122 -5.26 6.87 13.70
N VAL A 123 -5.14 5.72 13.04
CA VAL A 123 -3.98 4.83 13.19
C VAL A 123 -2.71 5.51 12.71
N HIS A 124 -2.74 6.19 11.56
CA HIS A 124 -1.60 6.94 11.05
C HIS A 124 -1.15 8.03 12.02
N ALA A 125 -2.07 8.84 12.53
CA ALA A 125 -1.77 9.91 13.48
C ALA A 125 -1.13 9.39 14.77
N GLU A 126 -1.52 8.20 15.25
CA GLU A 126 -0.88 7.58 16.40
C GLU A 126 0.52 7.06 16.05
N ARG A 127 0.66 6.29 14.97
CA ARG A 127 1.95 5.72 14.56
C ARG A 127 3.00 6.78 14.22
N SER A 128 2.59 7.92 13.68
CA SER A 128 3.48 9.04 13.36
C SER A 128 4.05 9.76 14.60
N ARG A 129 3.64 9.39 15.82
CA ARG A 129 4.22 9.89 17.08
C ARG A 129 5.48 9.16 17.52
N HIS A 130 5.84 8.09 16.83
CA HIS A 130 6.92 7.20 17.21
C HIS A 130 7.99 7.11 16.12
N GLU A 131 9.21 6.82 16.54
CA GLU A 131 10.28 6.40 15.64
C GLU A 131 10.18 4.90 15.38
N TRP A 132 10.43 4.51 14.13
CA TRP A 132 10.24 3.14 13.67
C TRP A 132 11.54 2.55 13.13
N LEU A 133 11.76 1.26 13.43
CA LEU A 133 12.78 0.47 12.78
C LEU A 133 12.19 -0.21 11.53
N THR A 134 12.91 -0.16 10.41
CA THR A 134 12.50 -0.85 9.18
C THR A 134 13.23 -2.20 9.06
N ASP A 135 12.46 -3.29 9.04
CA ASP A 135 12.95 -4.64 8.80
C ASP A 135 12.62 -5.08 7.37
N ILE A 136 13.66 -5.23 6.55
CA ILE A 136 13.57 -5.72 5.16
C ILE A 136 14.19 -7.11 4.98
N SER A 137 14.36 -7.88 6.07
CA SER A 137 14.99 -9.20 6.03
C SER A 137 14.34 -10.16 5.03
N LYS A 138 13.03 -10.03 4.82
CA LYS A 138 12.23 -10.81 3.87
C LYS A 138 12.55 -10.54 2.40
N LEU A 139 13.20 -9.41 2.09
CA LEU A 139 13.55 -9.01 0.72
C LEU A 139 14.23 -10.13 -0.08
N LYS A 140 15.12 -10.89 0.57
CA LYS A 140 15.88 -12.00 -0.03
C LYS A 140 15.01 -13.18 -0.48
N GLN A 141 13.76 -13.25 -0.04
CA GLN A 141 12.82 -14.32 -0.34
C GLN A 141 11.79 -13.90 -1.41
N LEU A 142 11.82 -12.64 -1.87
CA LEU A 142 10.84 -12.09 -2.79
C LEU A 142 11.23 -12.23 -4.29
N PHE A 143 12.43 -12.76 -4.56
CA PHE A 143 12.95 -13.06 -5.89
C PHE A 143 13.74 -14.38 -5.93
#